data_AF-A0A2W6IMZ2-F1
#
_entry.id   AF-A0A2W6IMZ2-F1
#
_cell.length_a   1.000
_cell.length_b   1.000
_cell.length_c   1.000
_cell.angle_alpha   90.00
_cell.angle_beta   90.00
_cell.angle_gamma   90.00
#
_symmetry.space_group_name_H-M   'P 1'
#
loop_
_entity.id
_entity.type
_entity.pdbx_description
1 polymer ?
#
loop_
_entity_poly.entity_id
_entity_poly.type
_entity_poly.pdbx_seq_one_letter_code
_entity_poly.pdbx_strand_id
1 'polypeptide(L)' 'MPRPRLHAFEGEQLTVQQIHQRVPVLSERTIRDHLAAGRRTRTAMLCFDPIAAASRGGRVTQRILRARSLAGHDS' A
#
# COMPACT_ATOMS: atom_id res chain seq x y z
N MET A 1 -22.58 -8.29 7.14
CA MET A 1 -21.25 -8.12 7.77
C MET A 1 -20.17 -8.42 6.73
N PRO A 2 -19.36 -7.44 6.29
CA PRO A 2 -18.23 -7.74 5.40
C PRO A 2 -17.23 -8.63 6.13
N ARG A 3 -16.88 -9.78 5.54
CA ARG A 3 -15.90 -10.70 6.14
C ARG A 3 -14.52 -10.03 6.17
N PRO A 4 -13.77 -10.11 7.28
CA PRO A 4 -12.42 -9.61 7.33
C PRO A 4 -11.55 -10.37 6.33
N ARG A 5 -10.90 -9.64 5.42
CA ARG A 5 -9.94 -10.23 4.47
C ARG A 5 -8.63 -10.53 5.21
N LEU A 6 -8.19 -11.77 5.10
CA LEU A 6 -6.91 -12.23 5.62
C LEU A 6 -5.82 -12.01 4.58
N HIS A 7 -4.66 -11.59 5.05
CA HIS A 7 -3.48 -11.32 4.25
C HIS A 7 -2.28 -12.02 4.86
N ALA A 8 -1.46 -12.63 4.02
CA ALA A 8 -0.20 -13.20 4.45
C ALA A 8 0.73 -12.06 4.90
N PHE A 9 1.14 -12.06 6.16
CA PHE A 9 2.03 -11.08 6.77
C PHE A 9 2.95 -11.77 7.78
N GLU A 10 4.27 -11.67 7.57
CA GLU A 10 5.30 -12.34 8.38
C GLU A 10 5.12 -13.85 8.56
N GLY A 11 4.55 -14.51 7.54
CA GLY A 11 4.26 -15.95 7.59
C GLY A 11 2.94 -16.30 8.29
N GLU A 12 2.22 -15.31 8.83
CA GLU A 12 0.90 -15.47 9.44
C GLU A 12 -0.22 -14.95 8.52
N GLN A 13 -1.46 -15.42 8.75
CA GLN A 13 -2.66 -14.92 8.07
C GLN A 13 -3.35 -13.89 8.97
N LEU A 14 -3.10 -12.61 8.71
CA LEU A 14 -3.57 -11.51 9.54
C LEU A 14 -4.54 -10.59 8.79
N THR A 15 -5.46 -9.98 9.53
CA THR A 15 -6.31 -8.91 8.99
C THR A 15 -5.52 -7.61 8.88
N VAL A 16 -5.98 -6.68 8.05
CA VAL A 16 -5.38 -5.33 7.97
C VAL A 16 -5.34 -4.65 9.34
N GLN A 17 -6.38 -4.83 10.16
CA GLN A 17 -6.46 -4.29 11.51
C GLN A 17 -5.40 -4.90 12.45
N GLN A 18 -5.16 -6.21 12.35
CA GLN A 18 -4.09 -6.88 13.11
C GLN A 18 -2.70 -6.44 12.65
N ILE A 19 -2.50 -6.25 11.34
CA ILE A 19 -1.25 -5.71 10.81
C ILE A 19 -1.05 -4.27 11.29
N HIS A 20 -2.11 -3.46 11.33
CA HIS A 20 -2.06 -2.10 11.87
C HIS A 20 -1.60 -2.06 13.33
N GLN A 21 -2.01 -3.02 14.16
CA GLN A 21 -1.50 -3.11 15.55
C GLN A 21 0.01 -3.39 15.62
N ARG A 22 0.59 -4.10 14.63
CA ARG A 22 2.04 -4.34 14.54
C ARG A 22 2.81 -3.15 13.93
N VAL A 23 2.13 -2.34 13.13
CA VAL A 23 2.72 -1.22 12.38
C VAL A 23 1.86 0.05 12.52
N PRO A 24 1.69 0.59 13.75
CA PRO A 24 0.73 1.67 14.02
C PRO A 24 1.08 3.00 13.35
N VAL A 25 2.31 3.12 12.83
CA VAL A 25 2.77 4.33 12.11
C VAL A 25 2.13 4.45 10.72
N LEU A 26 1.61 3.34 10.17
CA LEU A 26 1.02 3.29 8.84
C LEU A 26 -0.49 3.21 8.95
N SER A 27 -1.20 3.99 8.15
CA SER A 27 -2.67 3.87 8.08
C SER A 27 -3.10 2.53 7.48
N GLU A 28 -4.30 2.05 7.82
CA GLU A 28 -4.87 0.84 7.22
C GLU A 28 -4.96 0.90 5.68
N ARG A 29 -5.13 2.11 5.13
CA ARG A 29 -5.14 2.33 3.67
C ARG A 29 -3.75 2.08 3.09
N THR A 30 -2.73 2.67 3.71
CA THR A 30 -1.32 2.47 3.34
C THR A 30 -0.96 0.99 3.44
N ILE A 31 -1.36 0.30 4.51
CA ILE A 31 -1.14 -1.14 4.69
C ILE A 31 -1.76 -1.94 3.53
N ARG A 32 -3.01 -1.62 3.13
CA ARG A 32 -3.64 -2.25 1.96
C ARG A 32 -2.83 -2.03 0.68
N ASP A 33 -2.31 -0.84 0.46
CA ASP A 33 -1.49 -0.53 -0.71
C ASP A 33 -0.15 -1.30 -0.67
N HIS A 34 0.49 -1.43 0.49
CA HIS A 34 1.70 -2.25 0.66
C HIS A 34 1.43 -3.74 0.41
N LEU A 35 0.32 -4.27 0.93
CA LEU A 35 -0.09 -5.65 0.73
C LEU A 35 -0.40 -5.94 -0.75
N ALA A 36 -1.08 -5.01 -1.44
CA ALA A 36 -1.33 -5.07 -2.87
C ALA A 36 -0.02 -5.04 -3.69
N ALA A 37 0.97 -4.28 -3.22
CA ALA A 37 2.33 -4.24 -3.79
C ALA A 37 3.21 -5.45 -3.40
N GLY A 38 2.69 -6.44 -2.67
CA GLY A 38 3.42 -7.64 -2.27
C GLY A 38 4.34 -7.49 -1.05
N ARG A 39 4.32 -6.33 -0.38
CA ARG A 39 5.08 -6.11 0.86
C ARG A 39 4.32 -6.70 2.04
N ARG A 40 4.83 -7.82 2.55
CA ARG A 40 4.17 -8.66 3.58
C ARG A 40 4.97 -8.76 4.88
N THR A 41 5.93 -7.89 5.10
CA THR A 41 6.75 -7.90 6.33
C THR A 41 6.81 -6.52 6.93
N ARG A 42 6.98 -6.43 8.25
CA ARG A 42 7.09 -5.15 8.95
C ARG A 42 8.28 -4.34 8.43
N THR A 43 9.42 -4.99 8.26
CA THR A 43 10.63 -4.36 7.71
C THR A 43 10.40 -3.81 6.29
N ALA A 44 9.72 -4.55 5.41
CA ALA A 44 9.44 -4.06 4.06
C ALA A 44 8.43 -2.92 4.03
N MET A 45 7.53 -2.83 5.01
CA MET A 45 6.59 -1.72 5.14
C MET A 45 7.24 -0.48 5.75
N LEU A 46 8.04 -0.65 6.81
CA LEU A 46 8.69 0.45 7.52
C LEU A 46 9.91 1.02 6.78
N CYS A 47 10.71 0.16 6.13
CA CYS A 47 11.85 0.58 5.33
C CYS A 47 11.46 0.93 3.89
N PHE A 48 10.17 1.05 3.59
CA PHE A 48 9.72 1.44 2.26
C PHE A 48 10.03 2.92 2.02
N ASP A 49 11.00 3.17 1.13
CA ASP A 49 11.25 4.50 0.60
C ASP A 49 10.41 4.72 -0.68
N PRO A 50 9.37 5.58 -0.64
CA PRO A 50 8.52 5.84 -1.80
C PRO A 50 9.29 6.47 -2.97
N ILE A 51 10.35 7.23 -2.70
CA ILE A 51 11.17 7.88 -3.72
C ILE A 51 12.01 6.81 -4.42
N ALA A 52 12.71 5.96 -3.65
CA ALA A 52 13.48 4.87 -4.23
C ALA A 52 12.62 3.82 -4.97
N ALA A 53 11.36 3.65 -4.56
CA ALA A 53 10.40 2.78 -5.23
C ALA A 53 9.82 3.40 -6.51
N ALA A 54 9.55 4.71 -6.53
CA ALA A 54 9.16 5.42 -7.74
C ALA A 54 10.29 5.38 -8.79
N SER A 55 11.53 5.56 -8.36
CA SER A 55 12.72 5.49 -9.22
C SER A 55 12.99 4.08 -9.77
N ARG A 56 12.69 3.02 -9.00
CA ARG A 56 12.83 1.62 -9.45
C ARG A 56 11.62 1.09 -10.23
N GLY A 57 10.43 1.63 -9.99
CA GLY A 57 9.15 1.17 -10.54
C GLY A 57 8.67 1.92 -11.78
N GLY A 58 9.57 2.57 -12.54
CA GLY A 58 9.27 3.49 -13.65
C GLY A 58 8.42 2.94 -14.82
N ARG A 59 7.93 1.69 -14.80
CA ARG A 59 7.16 1.09 -15.90
C ARG A 59 5.71 0.71 -15.61
N VAL A 60 5.25 0.62 -14.35
CA VAL A 60 3.89 0.10 -14.06
C VAL A 60 2.95 1.14 -13.42
N THR A 61 3.46 2.12 -12.67
CA THR A 61 2.59 3.02 -11.87
C THR A 61 2.26 4.35 -12.54
N GLN A 62 2.86 4.69 -13.69
CA GLN A 62 2.54 5.94 -14.41
C GLN A 62 1.14 5.96 -15.03
N ARG A 63 0.43 4.82 -15.10
CA ARG A 63 -0.92 4.78 -15.68
C ARG A 63 -2.02 5.32 -14.77
N ILE A 64 -1.80 5.39 -13.45
CA ILE A 64 -2.84 5.82 -12.51
C ILE A 64 -2.71 7.32 -12.17
N LEU A 65 -1.49 7.89 -12.19
CA LEU A 65 -1.28 9.31 -11.90
C LEU A 65 -1.69 10.25 -13.04
N ARG A 66 -1.78 9.79 -14.30
CA ARG A 66 -2.25 10.62 -15.43
C ARG A 66 -3.77 10.82 -15.50
N ALA A 67 -4.57 10.07 -14.75
CA ALA A 67 -6.04 10.12 -14.85
C ALA A 67 -6.70 11.20 -13.96
N ARG A 68 -5.95 11.86 -13.05
CA ARG A 68 -6.51 12.89 -12.14
C ARG A 68 -6.14 14.33 -12.50
N SER A 69 -5.31 14.56 -13.51
CA SER A 69 -4.89 15.91 -13.91
C SER A 69 -5.69 16.51 -15.07
N LEU A 70 -6.73 15.82 -15.58
CA LEU A 70 -7.57 16.31 -16.70
C LEU A 70 -9.03 16.61 -16.30
N ALA A 71 -9.39 16.52 -15.01
CA ALA A 71 -10.76 16.74 -14.53
C ALA A 71 -10.90 18.00 -13.65
N GLY A 72 -10.12 19.05 -13.94
CA GLY A 72 -10.13 20.28 -13.13
C GLY A 72 -9.53 21.47 -13.86
N HIS A 73 -10.08 21.82 -15.01
CA HIS A 73 -9.93 23.16 -15.58
C HIS A 73 -11.15 23.45 -16.48
N ASP A 74 -12.27 23.75 -15.84
CA ASP A 74 -13.37 24.51 -16.44
C ASP A 74 -13.71 25.63 -15.46
N SER A 75 -13.16 26.80 -15.75
CA SER A 75 -13.61 28.14 -15.34
C SER A 75 -12.85 29.16 -16.17
#